data_AF-A0A383BCH9-F1
#
_entry.id   AF-A0A383BCH9-F1
#
_cell.length_a   1.000
_cell.length_b   1.000
_cell.length_c   1.000
_cell.angle_alpha   90.00
_cell.angle_beta   90.00
_cell.angle_gamma   90.00
#
_symmetry.space_group_name_H-M   'P 1'
#
loop_
_entity.id
_entity.type
_entity.pdbx_description
1 polymer ?
#
loop_
_entity_poly.entity_id
_entity_poly.type
_entity_poly.pdbx_seq_one_letter_code
_entity_poly.pdbx_strand_id
1 'polypeptide(L)'
;IYEDAILREIKQICSRIPPSKLAIQWDVATEMSIFEGVYPATFKDEWEVLMSRLIKLGNLVPAEVEMGFHLCYGSMNNRHWKEPNDLGMCVKVANGIAEGLSRQINFIHMPVPVNRTDDAYFHPLLKLSQANDTELYLGLVHDSDTLDENRARMETASKYVEKFGIATECGLGRRNPTAIHRLLRLHVKLATSN
;
A
#
# COMPACT_ATOMS: atom_id res chain seq x y z
N ILE A 1 -23.33 -11.33 -5.41
CA ILE A 1 -23.55 -11.23 -3.95
C ILE A 1 -22.49 -10.37 -3.26
N TYR A 2 -21.23 -10.83 -3.13
CA TYR A 2 -20.19 -10.04 -2.42
C TYR A 2 -19.84 -8.73 -3.13
N GLU A 3 -19.64 -8.75 -4.45
CA GLU A 3 -19.40 -7.54 -5.24
C GLU A 3 -20.56 -6.53 -5.12
N ASP A 4 -21.80 -6.99 -5.25
CA ASP A 4 -22.98 -6.13 -5.08
C ASP A 4 -23.07 -5.54 -3.67
N ALA A 5 -22.65 -6.29 -2.65
CA ALA A 5 -22.61 -5.81 -1.27
C ALA A 5 -21.55 -4.70 -1.10
N ILE A 6 -20.36 -4.89 -1.66
CA ILE A 6 -19.30 -3.88 -1.67
C ILE A 6 -19.79 -2.61 -2.38
N LEU A 7 -20.43 -2.73 -3.55
CA LEU A 7 -20.97 -1.59 -4.28
C LEU A 7 -22.04 -0.84 -3.47
N ARG A 8 -22.94 -1.57 -2.80
CA ARG A 8 -23.94 -0.95 -1.92
C ARG A 8 -23.29 -0.22 -0.74
N GLU A 9 -22.21 -0.77 -0.19
CA GLU A 9 -21.51 -0.16 0.93
C GLU A 9 -20.80 1.13 0.51
N ILE A 10 -20.08 1.13 -0.61
CA ILE A 10 -19.47 2.35 -1.18
C ILE A 10 -20.54 3.44 -1.34
N LYS A 11 -21.69 3.10 -1.94
CA LYS A 11 -22.79 4.06 -2.12
C LYS A 11 -23.30 4.62 -0.80
N GLN A 12 -23.45 3.78 0.22
CA GLN A 12 -23.90 4.22 1.54
C GLN A 12 -22.88 5.14 2.22
N ILE A 13 -21.59 4.81 2.16
CA ILE A 13 -20.51 5.62 2.71
C ILE A 13 -20.49 7.00 2.01
N CYS A 14 -20.47 7.00 0.68
CA CYS A 14 -20.46 8.25 -0.11
C CYS A 14 -21.73 9.10 0.06
N SER A 15 -22.87 8.51 0.40
CA SER A 15 -24.09 9.30 0.71
C SER A 15 -24.07 9.98 2.08
N ARG A 16 -23.18 9.55 2.98
CA ARG A 16 -23.13 10.00 4.38
C ARG A 16 -21.93 10.88 4.69
N ILE A 17 -20.84 10.73 3.94
CA ILE A 17 -19.59 11.47 4.17
C ILE A 17 -19.30 12.31 2.93
N PRO A 18 -19.11 13.65 3.06
CA PRO A 18 -18.73 14.50 1.94
C PRO A 18 -17.44 14.00 1.28
N PRO A 19 -17.31 14.06 -0.06
CA PRO A 19 -16.12 13.56 -0.75
C PRO A 19 -14.80 14.16 -0.24
N SER A 20 -14.79 15.45 0.11
CA SER A 20 -13.62 16.16 0.66
C SER A 20 -13.21 15.72 2.08
N LYS A 21 -13.94 14.81 2.71
CA LYS A 21 -13.65 14.25 4.04
C LYS A 21 -13.56 12.72 4.00
N LEU A 22 -13.47 12.13 2.82
CA LEU A 22 -13.51 10.69 2.62
C LEU A 22 -12.34 10.23 1.74
N ALA A 23 -11.61 9.25 2.26
CA ALA A 23 -10.70 8.43 1.48
C ALA A 23 -11.15 6.96 1.55
N ILE A 24 -11.08 6.25 0.43
CA ILE A 24 -11.35 4.80 0.34
C ILE A 24 -10.06 4.09 -0.06
N GLN A 25 -9.61 3.16 0.78
CA GLN A 25 -8.45 2.32 0.51
C GLN A 25 -8.89 0.88 0.20
N TRP A 26 -8.32 0.30 -0.85
CA TRP A 26 -8.43 -1.13 -1.14
C TRP A 26 -7.20 -1.87 -0.62
N ASP A 27 -7.42 -2.83 0.28
CA ASP A 27 -6.36 -3.72 0.77
C ASP A 27 -6.18 -4.92 -0.18
N VAL A 28 -4.98 -5.05 -0.74
CA VAL A 28 -4.64 -6.02 -1.81
C VAL A 28 -3.77 -7.15 -1.24
N ALA A 29 -4.17 -7.76 -0.12
CA ALA A 29 -3.35 -8.76 0.57
C ALA A 29 -3.42 -10.15 -0.07
N THR A 30 -4.63 -10.57 -0.46
CA THR A 30 -4.86 -11.90 -1.05
C THR A 30 -4.32 -11.96 -2.46
N GLU A 31 -4.54 -10.93 -3.26
CA GLU A 31 -4.05 -10.86 -4.63
C GLU A 31 -2.53 -10.87 -4.66
N MET A 32 -1.86 -10.10 -3.79
CA MET A 32 -0.40 -10.13 -3.67
C MET A 32 0.12 -11.52 -3.32
N SER A 33 -0.57 -12.26 -2.46
CA SER A 33 -0.18 -13.65 -2.13
C SER A 33 -0.27 -14.62 -3.31
N ILE A 34 -1.23 -14.39 -4.22
CA ILE A 34 -1.38 -15.18 -5.43
C ILE A 34 -0.32 -14.75 -6.45
N PHE A 35 -0.11 -13.44 -6.65
CA PHE A 35 0.92 -12.92 -7.56
C PHE A 35 2.34 -13.34 -7.17
N GLU A 36 2.61 -13.49 -5.88
CA GLU A 36 3.89 -13.96 -5.34
C GLU A 36 4.02 -15.49 -5.31
N GLY A 37 3.01 -16.22 -5.80
CA GLY A 37 3.00 -17.68 -5.91
C GLY A 37 2.87 -18.43 -4.58
N VAL A 38 2.32 -17.77 -3.54
CA VAL A 38 2.25 -18.33 -2.19
C VAL A 38 0.97 -19.11 -1.95
N TYR A 39 -0.17 -18.57 -2.40
CA TYR A 39 -1.42 -19.30 -2.38
C TYR A 39 -1.92 -19.55 -3.81
N PRO A 40 -2.42 -20.77 -4.10
CA PRO A 40 -2.95 -21.05 -5.41
C PRO A 40 -4.30 -20.36 -5.60
N ALA A 41 -4.57 -19.87 -6.81
CA ALA A 41 -5.94 -19.57 -7.23
C ALA A 41 -6.39 -20.58 -8.30
N THR A 42 -7.69 -20.78 -8.42
CA THR A 42 -8.26 -21.70 -9.42
C THR A 42 -8.51 -21.00 -10.76
N PHE A 43 -7.87 -19.86 -11.01
CA PHE A 43 -8.03 -19.10 -12.24
C PHE A 43 -7.05 -19.59 -13.30
N LYS A 44 -7.46 -19.56 -14.57
CA LYS A 44 -6.58 -19.92 -15.68
C LYS A 44 -5.48 -18.88 -15.92
N ASP A 45 -5.84 -17.60 -15.80
CA ASP A 45 -4.91 -16.47 -15.82
C ASP A 45 -5.17 -15.65 -14.55
N GLU A 46 -4.37 -15.91 -13.51
CA GLU A 46 -4.51 -15.25 -12.21
C GLU A 46 -4.25 -13.74 -12.32
N TRP A 47 -3.29 -13.34 -13.17
CA TRP A 47 -2.94 -11.94 -13.36
C TRP A 47 -4.10 -11.17 -13.98
N GLU A 48 -4.59 -11.61 -15.14
CA GLU A 48 -5.70 -10.95 -15.85
C GLU A 48 -6.95 -10.87 -14.96
N VAL A 49 -7.33 -11.97 -14.32
CA VAL A 49 -8.56 -12.05 -13.52
C VAL A 49 -8.48 -11.15 -12.28
N LEU A 50 -7.36 -11.12 -11.57
CA LEU A 50 -7.25 -10.31 -10.36
C LEU A 50 -7.07 -8.83 -10.69
N MET A 51 -6.26 -8.49 -11.71
CA MET A 51 -6.10 -7.10 -12.14
C MET A 51 -7.42 -6.50 -12.63
N SER A 52 -8.19 -7.23 -13.44
CA SER A 52 -9.50 -6.75 -13.89
C SER A 52 -10.47 -6.49 -12.74
N ARG A 53 -10.41 -7.28 -11.67
CA ARG A 53 -11.21 -7.06 -10.44
C ARG A 53 -10.75 -5.84 -9.66
N LEU A 54 -9.44 -5.67 -9.46
CA LEU A 54 -8.90 -4.49 -8.77
C LEU A 54 -9.23 -3.20 -9.52
N ILE A 55 -9.09 -3.21 -10.85
CA ILE A 55 -9.47 -2.09 -11.72
C ILE A 55 -10.97 -1.80 -11.60
N LYS A 56 -11.81 -2.85 -11.68
CA LYS A 56 -13.25 -2.70 -11.54
C LYS A 56 -13.61 -2.08 -10.19
N LEU A 57 -13.06 -2.58 -9.09
CA LEU A 57 -13.30 -2.06 -7.73
C LEU A 57 -12.82 -0.62 -7.56
N GLY A 58 -11.63 -0.28 -8.09
CA GLY A 58 -11.14 1.10 -8.10
C GLY A 58 -12.09 2.05 -8.81
N ASN A 59 -12.60 1.65 -9.98
CA ASN A 59 -13.57 2.43 -10.77
C ASN A 59 -14.96 2.55 -10.11
N LEU A 60 -15.27 1.78 -9.06
CA LEU A 60 -16.53 1.93 -8.32
C LEU A 60 -16.51 3.13 -7.36
N VAL A 61 -15.34 3.64 -7.00
CA VAL A 61 -15.21 4.80 -6.11
C VAL A 61 -15.41 6.08 -6.92
N PRO A 62 -16.31 7.01 -6.52
CA PRO A 62 -16.51 8.29 -7.21
C PRO A 62 -15.21 9.08 -7.37
N ALA A 63 -15.05 9.80 -8.48
CA ALA A 63 -13.81 10.49 -8.83
C ALA A 63 -13.45 11.61 -7.83
N GLU A 64 -14.46 12.19 -7.17
CA GLU A 64 -14.31 13.26 -6.17
C GLU A 64 -13.85 12.74 -4.80
N VAL A 65 -13.88 11.42 -4.58
CA VAL A 65 -13.45 10.76 -3.35
C VAL A 65 -12.03 10.29 -3.53
N GLU A 66 -11.15 10.60 -2.58
CA GLU A 66 -9.77 10.09 -2.61
C GLU A 66 -9.77 8.56 -2.55
N MET A 67 -8.97 7.94 -3.41
CA MET A 67 -8.90 6.48 -3.49
C MET A 67 -7.46 6.01 -3.64
N GLY A 68 -7.14 4.95 -2.92
CA GLY A 68 -5.82 4.35 -2.98
C GLY A 68 -5.80 2.86 -2.74
N PHE A 69 -4.60 2.29 -2.87
CA PHE A 69 -4.35 0.86 -2.69
C PHE A 69 -3.27 0.61 -1.64
N HIS A 70 -3.51 -0.36 -0.76
CA HIS A 70 -2.50 -0.90 0.14
C HIS A 70 -2.05 -2.26 -0.40
N LEU A 71 -0.85 -2.30 -0.99
CA LEU A 71 -0.22 -3.53 -1.43
C LEU A 71 0.37 -4.22 -0.20
N CYS A 72 -0.05 -5.44 0.11
CA CYS A 72 0.16 -6.03 1.43
C CYS A 72 0.70 -7.46 1.33
N TYR A 73 1.70 -7.78 2.14
CA TYR A 73 2.23 -9.15 2.29
C TYR A 73 1.64 -9.87 3.51
N GLY A 74 0.51 -9.37 4.01
CA GLY A 74 -0.19 -9.87 5.18
C GLY A 74 0.47 -9.45 6.50
N SER A 75 -0.22 -9.67 7.62
CA SER A 75 0.37 -9.45 8.95
C SER A 75 -0.18 -10.44 9.97
N MET A 76 -0.57 -11.63 9.49
CA MET A 76 -1.14 -12.66 10.36
C MET A 76 -0.07 -13.11 11.36
N ASN A 77 -0.37 -13.03 12.66
CA ASN A 77 0.58 -13.26 13.75
C ASN A 77 1.85 -12.37 13.68
N ASN A 78 1.72 -11.14 13.17
CA ASN A 78 2.83 -10.20 12.96
C ASN A 78 3.93 -10.75 12.04
N ARG A 79 3.56 -11.61 11.09
CA ARG A 79 4.46 -12.13 10.06
C ARG A 79 3.83 -12.01 8.69
N HIS A 80 4.68 -11.74 7.70
CA HIS A 80 4.31 -11.90 6.32
C HIS A 80 4.07 -13.37 5.98
N TRP A 81 3.19 -13.63 5.01
CA TRP A 81 3.12 -14.97 4.41
C TRP A 81 4.37 -15.26 3.56
N LYS A 82 5.07 -14.22 3.10
CA LYS A 82 6.41 -14.25 2.48
C LYS A 82 7.06 -12.88 2.64
N GLU A 83 8.33 -12.85 2.99
CA GLU A 83 9.08 -11.60 2.91
C GLU A 83 9.33 -11.24 1.43
N PRO A 84 8.91 -10.06 0.95
CA PRO A 84 9.17 -9.64 -0.43
C PRO A 84 10.67 -9.67 -0.72
N ASN A 85 11.09 -10.06 -1.92
CA ASN A 85 12.50 -10.00 -2.34
C ASN A 85 12.94 -8.57 -2.70
N ASP A 86 12.02 -7.78 -3.23
CA ASP A 86 12.17 -6.38 -3.59
C ASP A 86 10.78 -5.75 -3.74
N LEU A 87 10.70 -4.48 -4.14
CA LEU A 87 9.43 -3.81 -4.45
C LEU A 87 8.89 -4.11 -5.87
N GLY A 88 9.50 -5.03 -6.61
CA GLY A 88 9.21 -5.29 -8.01
C GLY A 88 7.77 -5.71 -8.28
N MET A 89 7.21 -6.62 -7.48
CA MET A 89 5.81 -6.99 -7.61
C MET A 89 4.86 -5.84 -7.25
N CYS A 90 5.18 -5.08 -6.21
CA CYS A 90 4.40 -3.90 -5.83
C CYS A 90 4.34 -2.87 -6.98
N VAL A 91 5.49 -2.59 -7.60
CA VAL A 91 5.59 -1.69 -8.76
C VAL A 91 4.82 -2.24 -9.96
N LYS A 92 4.93 -3.55 -10.24
CA LYS A 92 4.20 -4.19 -11.34
C LYS A 92 2.69 -4.06 -11.17
N VAL A 93 2.17 -4.31 -9.97
CA VAL A 93 0.74 -4.19 -9.65
C VAL A 93 0.30 -2.73 -9.70
N ALA A 94 1.05 -1.81 -9.09
CA ALA A 94 0.75 -0.38 -9.10
C ALA A 94 0.62 0.16 -10.53
N ASN A 95 1.59 -0.14 -11.41
CA ASN A 95 1.55 0.28 -12.81
C ASN A 95 0.37 -0.32 -13.56
N GLY A 96 0.09 -1.62 -13.38
CA GLY A 96 -1.03 -2.27 -14.07
C GLY A 96 -2.39 -1.72 -13.64
N ILE A 97 -2.55 -1.33 -12.36
CA ILE A 97 -3.77 -0.67 -11.88
C ILE A 97 -3.86 0.73 -12.50
N ALA A 98 -2.77 1.50 -12.49
CA ALA A 98 -2.73 2.85 -13.05
C ALA A 98 -3.09 2.87 -14.55
N GLU A 99 -2.63 1.89 -15.33
CA GLU A 99 -2.94 1.77 -16.75
C GLU A 99 -4.42 1.42 -17.01
N GLY A 100 -5.03 0.62 -16.14
CA GLY A 100 -6.40 0.12 -16.35
C GLY A 100 -7.52 0.99 -15.76
N LEU A 101 -7.22 1.87 -14.80
CA LEU A 101 -8.24 2.70 -14.17
C LEU A 101 -8.70 3.85 -15.06
N SER A 102 -9.99 4.17 -14.98
CA SER A 102 -10.58 5.34 -15.66
C SER A 102 -10.64 6.57 -14.75
N ARG A 103 -9.99 6.50 -13.59
CA ARG A 103 -9.93 7.55 -12.56
C ARG A 103 -8.52 7.65 -12.00
N GLN A 104 -8.22 8.76 -11.35
CA GLN A 104 -6.96 8.94 -10.63
C GLN A 104 -6.86 7.99 -9.42
N ILE A 105 -5.65 7.47 -9.21
CA ILE A 105 -5.21 6.89 -7.93
C ILE A 105 -4.59 8.04 -7.13
N ASN A 106 -5.14 8.33 -5.95
CA ASN A 106 -4.66 9.40 -5.09
C ASN A 106 -3.44 8.96 -4.29
N PHE A 107 -3.43 7.71 -3.79
CA PHE A 107 -2.30 7.19 -3.04
C PHE A 107 -2.07 5.69 -3.23
N ILE A 108 -0.82 5.25 -3.14
CA ILE A 108 -0.44 3.83 -3.12
C ILE A 108 0.49 3.62 -1.93
N HIS A 109 0.17 2.63 -1.10
CA HIS A 109 1.04 2.19 -0.02
C HIS A 109 1.78 0.90 -0.41
N MET A 110 3.11 0.89 -0.23
CA MET A 110 3.95 -0.30 -0.38
C MET A 110 4.65 -0.65 0.94
N PRO A 111 4.67 -1.92 1.36
CA PRO A 111 5.27 -2.33 2.61
C PRO A 111 6.78 -2.43 2.45
N VAL A 112 7.52 -2.13 3.52
CA VAL A 112 8.97 -2.31 3.57
C VAL A 112 9.29 -3.09 4.84
N PRO A 113 9.81 -4.32 4.76
CA PRO A 113 10.18 -5.07 5.95
C PRO A 113 11.29 -4.38 6.74
N VAL A 114 11.24 -4.54 8.06
CA VAL A 114 12.17 -3.88 9.00
C VAL A 114 13.65 -4.11 8.68
N ASN A 115 14.01 -5.27 8.12
CA ASN A 115 15.40 -5.60 7.81
C ASN A 115 15.90 -5.03 6.47
N ARG A 116 15.07 -4.26 5.73
CA ARG A 116 15.47 -3.71 4.44
C ARG A 116 16.08 -2.34 4.56
N THR A 117 17.37 -2.28 4.31
CA THR A 117 18.17 -1.05 4.11
C THR A 117 19.06 -1.20 2.88
N ASP A 118 18.82 -2.22 2.05
CA ASP A 118 19.63 -2.54 0.89
C ASP A 118 19.07 -1.87 -0.37
N ASP A 119 19.98 -1.42 -1.24
CA ASP A 119 19.68 -0.77 -2.50
C ASP A 119 18.83 -1.65 -3.45
N ALA A 120 19.06 -2.97 -3.44
CA ALA A 120 18.36 -3.91 -4.33
C ALA A 120 16.85 -3.96 -4.05
N TYR A 121 16.45 -3.85 -2.79
CA TYR A 121 15.04 -3.82 -2.41
C TYR A 121 14.26 -2.66 -3.03
N PHE A 122 14.87 -1.47 -3.06
CA PHE A 122 14.24 -0.22 -3.52
C PHE A 122 14.45 0.07 -5.00
N HIS A 123 15.46 -0.54 -5.64
CA HIS A 123 15.78 -0.35 -7.06
C HIS A 123 14.56 -0.43 -8.01
N PRO A 124 13.57 -1.33 -7.82
CA PRO A 124 12.41 -1.39 -8.70
C PRO A 124 11.57 -0.10 -8.75
N LEU A 125 11.65 0.79 -7.76
CA LEU A 125 10.91 2.06 -7.73
C LEU A 125 11.25 2.96 -8.93
N LEU A 126 12.43 2.80 -9.55
CA LEU A 126 12.79 3.50 -10.79
C LEU A 126 11.84 3.21 -11.96
N LYS A 127 11.07 2.11 -11.89
CA LYS A 127 10.10 1.70 -12.90
C LYS A 127 8.66 2.06 -12.52
N LEU A 128 8.44 2.70 -11.38
CA LEU A 128 7.11 3.08 -10.92
C LEU A 128 6.60 4.24 -11.77
N SER A 129 5.53 3.99 -12.52
CA SER A 129 4.86 5.00 -13.33
C SER A 129 3.90 5.78 -12.43
N GLN A 130 4.42 6.81 -11.78
CA GLN A 130 3.60 7.74 -10.98
C GLN A 130 3.05 8.84 -11.89
N ALA A 131 1.73 9.00 -11.91
CA ALA A 131 1.15 10.28 -12.29
C ALA A 131 1.61 11.34 -11.28
N ASN A 132 1.78 12.59 -11.72
CA ASN A 132 2.30 13.67 -10.86
C ASN A 132 1.51 13.87 -9.56
N ASP A 133 0.24 13.49 -9.56
CA ASP A 133 -0.71 13.70 -8.47
C ASP A 133 -1.03 12.40 -7.70
N THR A 134 -0.27 11.31 -7.90
CA THR A 134 -0.38 10.08 -7.12
C THR A 134 0.69 10.05 -6.03
N GLU A 135 0.27 9.98 -4.76
CA GLU A 135 1.20 9.92 -3.63
C GLU A 135 1.66 8.48 -3.34
N LEU A 136 2.97 8.25 -3.37
CA LEU A 136 3.55 7.00 -2.88
C LEU A 136 3.78 7.08 -1.37
N TYR A 137 3.27 6.11 -0.61
CA TYR A 137 3.59 5.91 0.80
C TYR A 137 4.40 4.63 0.98
N LEU A 138 5.56 4.75 1.62
CA LEU A 138 6.42 3.62 1.95
C LEU A 138 6.31 3.28 3.43
N GLY A 139 6.12 2.00 3.73
CA GLY A 139 6.00 1.45 5.08
C GLY A 139 7.31 1.43 5.87
N LEU A 140 7.93 2.59 6.07
CA LEU A 140 9.30 2.78 6.57
C LEU A 140 9.40 2.95 8.10
N VAL A 141 8.27 3.06 8.80
CA VAL A 141 8.22 3.34 10.24
C VAL A 141 8.04 2.04 11.04
N HIS A 142 9.08 1.67 11.79
CA HIS A 142 9.10 0.48 12.65
C HIS A 142 9.38 0.86 14.12
N ASP A 143 8.55 0.34 15.03
CA ASP A 143 8.64 0.61 16.47
C ASP A 143 9.72 -0.19 17.21
N SER A 144 10.27 -1.23 16.58
CA SER A 144 11.42 -2.00 17.04
C SER A 144 12.74 -1.27 16.84
N ASP A 145 12.75 -0.31 15.93
CA ASP A 145 13.94 0.40 15.49
C ASP A 145 14.13 1.72 16.24
N THR A 146 15.38 2.16 16.27
CA THR A 146 15.77 3.52 16.64
C THR A 146 15.38 4.52 15.55
N LEU A 147 15.47 5.82 15.89
CA LEU A 147 15.23 6.89 14.93
C LEU A 147 16.21 6.82 13.74
N ASP A 148 17.47 6.50 14.01
CA ASP A 148 18.53 6.48 13.00
C ASP A 148 18.41 5.26 12.07
N GLU A 149 17.97 4.10 12.57
CA GLU A 149 17.67 2.93 11.74
C GLU A 149 16.50 3.19 10.78
N ASN A 150 15.43 3.85 11.25
CA ASN A 150 14.34 4.28 10.38
C ASN A 150 14.82 5.30 9.33
N ARG A 151 15.68 6.25 9.71
CA ARG A 151 16.24 7.25 8.78
C ARG A 151 17.14 6.62 7.73
N ALA A 152 18.03 5.70 8.10
CA ALA A 152 18.90 5.01 7.15
C ALA A 152 18.09 4.30 6.06
N ARG A 153 16.93 3.73 6.43
CA ARG A 153 15.99 3.15 5.49
C ARG A 153 15.35 4.18 4.57
N MET A 154 14.89 5.30 5.12
CA MET A 154 14.34 6.42 4.34
C MET A 154 15.39 6.97 3.35
N GLU A 155 16.62 7.17 3.79
CA GLU A 155 17.74 7.62 2.96
C GLU A 155 18.01 6.67 1.79
N THR A 156 17.91 5.36 2.03
CA THR A 156 18.07 4.36 0.97
C THR A 156 16.92 4.45 -0.04
N ALA A 157 15.68 4.58 0.41
CA ALA A 157 14.52 4.76 -0.47
C ALA A 157 14.64 6.04 -1.32
N SER A 158 15.12 7.14 -0.73
CA SER A 158 15.30 8.44 -1.41
C SER A 158 16.30 8.42 -2.57
N LYS A 159 17.15 7.39 -2.68
CA LYS A 159 18.01 7.19 -3.86
C LYS A 159 17.23 6.77 -5.10
N TYR A 160 16.04 6.19 -4.93
CA TYR A 160 15.25 5.54 -5.99
C TYR A 160 13.91 6.21 -6.27
N VAL A 161 13.44 7.07 -5.37
CA VAL A 161 12.22 7.86 -5.56
C VAL A 161 12.36 9.21 -4.86
N GLU A 162 12.06 10.30 -5.59
CA GLU A 162 12.27 11.67 -5.10
C GLU A 162 11.26 12.08 -4.02
N LYS A 163 9.99 11.67 -4.18
CA LYS A 163 8.88 12.07 -3.32
C LYS A 163 8.11 10.85 -2.84
N PHE A 164 7.99 10.71 -1.53
CA PHE A 164 7.17 9.70 -0.89
C PHE A 164 6.76 10.16 0.51
N GLY A 165 5.58 9.74 0.94
CA GLY A 165 5.19 9.75 2.34
C GLY A 165 5.70 8.51 3.08
N ILE A 166 5.72 8.59 4.40
CA ILE A 166 6.06 7.46 5.28
C ILE A 166 4.81 6.93 5.97
N ALA A 167 4.80 5.63 6.23
CA ALA A 167 3.77 4.94 6.99
C ALA A 167 4.40 3.78 7.78
N THR A 168 3.61 3.12 8.60
CA THR A 168 3.99 1.82 9.14
C THR A 168 3.81 0.75 8.07
N GLU A 169 4.62 -0.30 8.11
CA GLU A 169 4.62 -1.41 7.14
C GLU A 169 3.22 -1.99 6.81
N CYS A 170 2.34 -2.08 7.80
CA CYS A 170 0.95 -2.50 7.65
C CYS A 170 0.09 -1.81 8.72
N GLY A 171 -1.21 -2.13 8.78
CA GLY A 171 -2.14 -1.60 9.76
C GLY A 171 -1.82 -1.98 11.21
N LEU A 172 -2.27 -1.16 12.15
CA LEU A 172 -1.94 -1.29 13.58
C LEU A 172 -2.87 -2.21 14.37
N GLY A 173 -3.83 -2.87 13.72
CA GLY A 173 -4.90 -3.64 14.39
C GLY A 173 -4.43 -4.81 15.25
N ARG A 174 -3.17 -5.25 15.13
CA ARG A 174 -2.56 -6.34 15.91
C ARG A 174 -1.51 -5.86 16.92
N ARG A 175 -1.30 -4.54 17.02
CA ARG A 175 -0.32 -3.94 17.92
C ARG A 175 -0.90 -3.80 19.32
N ASN A 176 -0.03 -3.83 20.33
CA ASN A 176 -0.41 -3.47 21.69
C ASN A 176 -0.87 -1.99 21.70
N PRO A 177 -2.11 -1.68 22.15
CA PRO A 177 -2.64 -0.31 22.15
C PRO A 177 -1.73 0.70 22.83
N THR A 178 -1.04 0.29 23.91
CA THR A 178 -0.11 1.16 24.65
C THR A 178 1.12 1.55 23.83
N ALA A 179 1.53 0.73 22.85
CA ALA A 179 2.65 1.01 21.97
C ALA A 179 2.29 1.98 20.83
N ILE A 180 1.01 2.10 20.47
CA ILE A 180 0.54 2.93 19.34
C ILE A 180 0.92 4.39 19.54
N HIS A 181 0.75 4.95 20.74
CA HIS A 181 1.12 6.34 21.01
C HIS A 181 2.60 6.62 20.78
N ARG A 182 3.49 5.68 21.14
CA ARG A 182 4.93 5.81 20.91
C ARG A 182 5.23 5.76 19.41
N LEU A 183 4.61 4.85 18.69
CA LEU A 183 4.76 4.69 17.24
C LEU A 183 4.28 5.93 16.48
N LEU A 184 3.13 6.50 16.83
CA LEU A 184 2.66 7.75 16.22
C LEU A 184 3.60 8.93 16.51
N ARG A 185 4.17 9.02 17.71
CA ARG A 185 5.20 10.04 18.02
C ARG A 185 6.47 9.83 17.19
N LEU A 186 6.91 8.60 17.00
CA LEU A 186 8.05 8.27 16.13
C LEU A 186 7.75 8.69 14.69
N HIS A 187 6.56 8.38 14.19
CA HIS A 187 6.12 8.77 12.85
C HIS A 187 6.14 10.28 12.65
N VAL A 188 5.62 11.07 13.60
CA VAL A 188 5.69 12.54 13.55
C VAL A 188 7.14 13.00 13.52
N LYS A 189 7.99 12.47 14.41
CA LYS A 189 9.42 12.84 14.43
C LYS A 189 10.09 12.59 13.09
N LEU A 190 9.89 11.42 12.49
CA LEU A 190 10.46 11.07 11.19
C LEU A 190 9.94 11.99 10.08
N ALA A 191 8.63 12.25 10.04
CA ALA A 191 8.00 13.09 9.02
C ALA A 191 8.43 14.56 9.09
N THR A 192 8.82 15.07 10.26
CA THR A 192 9.24 16.47 10.45
C THR A 192 10.75 16.66 10.58
N SER A 193 11.56 15.60 10.45
CA SER A 193 13.01 15.65 10.64
C SER A 193 13.81 15.98 9.37
N ASN A 194 13.15 16.36 8.29
CA ASN A 194 13.79 16.73 7.02
C ASN A 194 14.09 18.23 6.97
#